data_AF-A0A6M5IQU7-F1
#
_entry.id   AF-A0A6M5IQU7-F1
#
_cell.length_a   1.000
_cell.length_b   1.000
_cell.length_c   1.000
_cell.angle_alpha   90.00
_cell.angle_beta   90.00
_cell.angle_gamma   90.00
#
_symmetry.space_group_name_H-M   'P 1'
#
loop_
_entity.id
_entity.type
_entity.pdbx_description
1 polymer ?
#
loop_
_entity_poly.entity_id
_entity_poly.type
_entity_poly.pdbx_seq_one_letter_code
_entity_poly.pdbx_strand_id
1 'polypeptide(L)'
;MAAATAQVDGNVADILGDPLPLNRDPIIIFTLSQPGIALDGTFVGSFDRRVQIQSDGAFDGDLIPSTTMRADGRVVYYKIKLGVRDPGAEYRLIDLPQFQLHVPPSGGHFSDLVIAPPPALIIARGMGAPPEWFVNTFYVDMSGPKPELYGPANGGI
;
A
#
# COMPACT_ATOMS: atom_id res chain seq x y z
N MET A 1 11.49 9.49 20.86
CA MET A 1 12.37 9.16 19.73
C MET A 1 11.51 9.21 18.47
N ALA A 2 12.03 9.67 17.33
CA ALA A 2 11.29 9.57 16.08
C ALA A 2 11.21 8.09 15.65
N ALA A 3 10.08 7.65 15.11
CA ALA A 3 9.97 6.30 14.56
C ALA A 3 10.97 6.14 13.40
N ALA A 4 11.68 5.02 13.35
CA ALA A 4 12.59 4.72 12.25
C ALA A 4 11.81 4.65 10.94
N THR A 5 12.37 5.23 9.87
CA THR A 5 11.79 5.18 8.52
C THR A 5 12.56 4.21 7.64
N ALA A 6 11.89 3.75 6.58
CA ALA A 6 12.41 2.91 5.52
C ALA A 6 12.21 3.62 4.18
N GLN A 7 13.21 3.51 3.31
CA GLN A 7 13.20 4.12 1.99
C GLN A 7 12.24 3.35 1.07
N VAL A 8 11.35 4.08 0.41
CA VAL A 8 10.50 3.55 -0.67
C VAL A 8 10.72 4.39 -1.92
N ASP A 9 11.17 3.74 -2.97
CA ASP A 9 11.35 4.32 -4.30
C ASP A 9 10.36 3.71 -5.29
N GLY A 10 10.10 4.39 -6.40
CA GLY A 10 9.25 3.85 -7.47
C GLY A 10 8.98 4.83 -8.59
N ASN A 11 8.18 4.40 -9.57
CA ASN A 11 7.73 5.27 -10.66
C ASN A 11 6.20 5.34 -10.71
N VAL A 12 5.65 6.51 -10.99
CA VAL A 12 4.20 6.69 -11.13
C VAL A 12 3.59 5.86 -12.27
N ALA A 13 4.39 5.49 -13.28
CA ALA A 13 3.98 4.57 -14.33
C ALA A 13 3.62 3.18 -13.77
N ASP A 14 4.21 2.76 -12.65
CA ASP A 14 3.87 1.50 -11.96
C ASP A 14 2.44 1.53 -11.38
N ILE A 15 1.90 2.74 -11.20
CA ILE A 15 0.57 2.97 -10.63
C ILE A 15 -0.48 3.16 -11.73
N LEU A 16 -0.15 3.98 -12.73
CA LEU A 16 -1.10 4.42 -13.76
C LEU A 16 -1.04 3.59 -15.04
N GLY A 17 0.03 2.83 -15.26
CA GLY A 17 0.31 2.14 -16.53
C GLY A 17 0.77 3.08 -17.66
N ASP A 18 0.64 4.39 -17.48
CA ASP A 18 1.01 5.43 -18.44
C ASP A 18 1.87 6.51 -17.76
N PRO A 19 2.80 7.14 -18.50
CA PRO A 19 3.59 8.26 -18.00
C PRO A 19 2.70 9.48 -17.69
N LEU A 20 2.99 10.16 -16.58
CA LEU A 20 2.26 11.38 -16.22
C LEU A 20 2.52 12.52 -17.21
N PRO A 21 1.52 13.39 -17.49
CA PRO A 21 1.76 14.57 -18.30
C PRO A 21 2.74 15.52 -17.58
N LEU A 22 3.87 15.81 -18.23
CA LEU A 22 4.99 16.63 -17.73
C LEU A 22 4.62 18.07 -17.32
N ASN A 23 3.41 18.53 -17.67
CA ASN A 23 2.98 19.91 -17.50
C ASN A 23 2.27 20.15 -16.16
N ARG A 24 2.35 19.20 -15.23
CA ARG A 24 1.67 19.24 -13.94
C ARG A 24 2.68 19.08 -12.82
N ASP A 25 2.31 19.50 -11.61
CA ASP A 25 3.07 19.24 -10.38
C ASP A 25 2.47 17.99 -9.70
N PRO A 26 2.94 16.77 -9.99
CA PRO A 26 2.41 15.57 -9.35
C PRO A 26 3.04 15.31 -7.98
N ILE A 27 2.20 14.86 -7.05
CA ILE A 27 2.62 14.35 -5.75
C ILE A 27 1.97 12.99 -5.50
N ILE A 28 2.65 12.13 -4.77
CA ILE A 28 2.06 10.93 -4.19
C ILE A 28 1.88 11.14 -2.69
N ILE A 29 0.74 10.72 -2.18
CA ILE A 29 0.38 10.86 -0.76
C ILE A 29 0.16 9.47 -0.19
N PHE A 30 0.91 9.14 0.85
CA PHE A 30 0.77 7.91 1.62
C PHE A 30 0.14 8.23 2.96
N THR A 31 -0.99 7.58 3.24
CA THR A 31 -1.72 7.74 4.50
C THR A 31 -1.87 6.38 5.17
N LEU A 32 -1.48 6.26 6.44
CA LEU A 32 -1.68 5.02 7.18
C LEU A 32 -3.18 4.66 7.24
N SER A 33 -3.48 3.38 7.07
CA SER A 33 -4.86 2.89 7.02
C SER A 33 -5.62 3.10 8.32
N GLN A 34 -4.89 3.17 9.44
CA GLN A 34 -5.39 3.55 10.76
C GLN A 34 -4.43 4.54 11.43
N PRO A 35 -4.95 5.62 12.04
CA PRO A 35 -4.16 6.52 12.87
C PRO A 35 -4.00 5.98 14.29
N GLY A 36 -2.98 6.46 15.01
CA GLY A 36 -2.86 6.29 16.46
C GLY A 36 -2.32 4.94 16.91
N ILE A 37 -1.37 4.39 16.16
CA ILE A 37 -0.76 3.08 16.45
C ILE A 37 0.50 3.30 17.28
N ALA A 38 0.69 2.49 18.32
CA ALA A 38 1.95 2.48 19.08
C ALA A 38 2.95 1.54 18.38
N LEU A 39 4.08 2.09 17.94
CA LEU A 39 5.25 1.34 17.48
C LEU A 39 6.37 1.50 18.51
N ASP A 40 6.79 0.41 19.15
CA ASP A 40 7.88 0.40 20.15
C ASP A 40 7.72 1.48 21.24
N GLY A 41 6.48 1.67 21.72
CA GLY A 41 6.15 2.69 22.73
C GLY A 41 6.08 4.12 22.21
N THR A 42 6.19 4.34 20.89
CA THR A 42 6.01 5.63 20.22
C THR A 42 4.64 5.67 19.54
N PHE A 43 3.83 6.67 19.89
CA PHE A 43 2.54 6.89 19.24
C PHE A 43 2.74 7.50 17.85
N VAL A 44 2.27 6.80 16.82
CA VAL A 44 2.21 7.28 15.44
C VAL A 44 0.81 7.83 15.20
N GLY A 45 0.70 9.16 15.15
CA GLY A 45 -0.57 9.84 14.84
C GLY A 45 -1.02 9.65 13.39
N SER A 46 -2.06 10.37 12.97
CA SER A 46 -2.42 10.43 11.55
C SER A 46 -1.24 11.01 10.77
N PHE A 47 -0.63 10.21 9.90
CA PHE A 47 0.56 10.57 9.16
C PHE A 47 0.28 10.52 7.66
N ASP A 48 0.18 11.69 7.06
CA ASP A 48 0.18 11.87 5.61
C ASP A 48 1.59 12.20 5.16
N ARG A 49 2.24 11.27 4.46
CA ARG A 49 3.51 11.55 3.78
C ARG A 49 3.22 11.99 2.36
N ARG A 50 3.60 13.23 2.04
CA ARG A 50 3.59 13.74 0.67
C ARG A 50 4.98 13.63 0.09
N VAL A 51 5.09 13.00 -1.07
CA VAL A 51 6.34 12.84 -1.81
C VAL A 51 6.17 13.49 -3.17
N GLN A 52 7.15 14.31 -3.52
CA GLN A 52 7.18 14.96 -4.83
C GLN A 52 7.58 13.93 -5.88
N ILE A 53 6.85 13.91 -6.99
CA ILE A 53 7.22 13.10 -8.15
C ILE A 53 8.12 13.96 -9.05
N GLN A 54 9.23 13.36 -9.48
CA GLN A 54 10.22 13.97 -10.37
C GLN A 54 9.68 14.02 -11.82
N SER A 55 10.37 14.77 -12.68
CA SER A 55 9.93 14.97 -14.07
C SER A 55 9.90 13.68 -14.91
N ASP A 56 10.68 12.67 -14.54
CA ASP A 56 10.68 11.35 -15.17
C ASP A 56 9.66 10.38 -14.56
N GLY A 57 8.83 10.86 -13.61
CA GLY A 57 7.84 10.06 -12.90
C GLY A 57 8.40 9.32 -11.69
N ALA A 58 9.71 9.40 -11.40
CA ALA A 58 10.31 8.77 -10.23
C ALA A 58 9.90 9.47 -8.94
N PHE A 59 9.86 8.73 -7.83
CA PHE A 59 9.66 9.28 -6.50
C PHE A 59 10.47 8.50 -5.46
N ASP A 60 10.82 9.19 -4.39
CA ASP A 60 11.61 8.64 -3.28
C ASP A 60 11.04 9.17 -1.96
N GLY A 61 10.65 8.27 -1.07
CA GLY A 61 9.96 8.62 0.17
C GLY A 61 10.37 7.78 1.36
N ASP A 62 10.74 8.45 2.45
CA ASP A 62 10.84 7.85 3.77
C ASP A 62 9.44 7.58 4.35
N LEU A 63 9.14 6.29 4.58
CA LEU A 63 7.90 5.82 5.20
C LEU A 63 8.20 5.04 6.46
N ILE A 64 7.28 5.05 7.43
CA ILE A 64 7.45 4.23 8.63
C ILE A 64 7.11 2.78 8.24
N PRO A 65 7.90 1.78 8.64
CA PRO A 65 7.61 0.38 8.33
C PRO A 65 6.22 -0.02 8.81
N SER A 66 5.33 -0.37 7.89
CA SER A 66 3.93 -0.70 8.19
C SER A 66 3.75 -2.19 8.50
N THR A 67 4.64 -3.06 8.01
CA THR A 67 4.54 -4.52 8.26
C THR A 67 4.79 -4.92 9.71
N THR A 68 5.43 -4.03 10.48
CA THR A 68 5.64 -4.21 11.93
C THR A 68 4.50 -3.64 12.76
N MET A 69 3.56 -2.93 12.13
CA MET A 69 2.41 -2.32 12.79
C MET A 69 1.19 -3.22 12.75
N ARG A 70 0.54 -3.34 13.92
CA ARG A 70 -0.73 -4.05 14.06
C ARG A 70 -1.73 -3.14 14.74
N ALA A 71 -2.96 -3.15 14.24
CA ALA A 71 -4.08 -2.45 14.84
C ALA A 71 -5.31 -3.36 14.77
N ASP A 72 -5.98 -3.58 15.90
CA ASP A 72 -7.05 -4.57 16.05
C ASP A 72 -6.69 -5.97 15.50
N GLY A 73 -5.44 -6.39 15.70
CA GLY A 73 -4.90 -7.66 15.20
C GLY A 73 -4.56 -7.70 13.70
N ARG A 74 -4.83 -6.62 12.95
CA ARG A 74 -4.60 -6.56 11.49
C ARG A 74 -3.33 -5.77 11.15
N VAL A 75 -2.64 -6.19 10.09
CA VAL A 75 -1.49 -5.45 9.54
C VAL A 75 -1.95 -4.08 9.07
N VAL A 76 -1.18 -3.06 9.42
CA VAL A 76 -1.40 -1.69 8.94
C VAL A 76 -0.70 -1.53 7.60
N TYR A 77 -1.32 -0.78 6.70
CA TYR A 77 -0.83 -0.53 5.36
C TYR A 77 -1.01 0.94 5.02
N TYR A 78 -0.32 1.40 3.98
CA TYR A 78 -0.54 2.73 3.43
C TYR A 78 -1.62 2.69 2.34
N LYS A 79 -2.57 3.60 2.46
CA LYS A 79 -3.46 4.04 1.37
C LYS A 79 -2.70 5.05 0.53
N ILE A 80 -2.88 4.98 -0.78
CA ILE A 80 -2.17 5.83 -1.73
C ILE A 80 -3.16 6.78 -2.39
N LYS A 81 -2.77 8.05 -2.52
CA LYS A 81 -3.45 9.02 -3.37
C LYS A 81 -2.45 9.65 -4.32
N LEU A 82 -2.88 9.90 -5.54
CA LEU A 82 -2.13 10.71 -6.48
C LEU A 82 -2.74 12.11 -6.51
N GLY A 83 -1.94 13.11 -6.13
CA GLY A 83 -2.30 14.51 -6.28
C GLY A 83 -1.71 15.05 -7.58
N VAL A 84 -2.52 15.73 -8.36
CA VAL A 84 -2.04 16.40 -9.57
C VAL A 84 -2.56 17.82 -9.60
N ARG A 85 -1.68 18.79 -9.86
CA ARG A 85 -1.99 20.22 -9.87
C ARG A 85 -1.59 20.86 -11.18
N ASP A 86 -2.51 21.62 -11.77
CA ASP A 86 -2.18 22.54 -12.86
C ASP A 86 -1.55 23.83 -12.26
N PRO A 87 -0.65 24.53 -12.97
CA PRO A 87 0.00 25.73 -12.43
C PRO A 87 -1.00 26.76 -11.89
N GLY A 88 -0.91 27.07 -10.59
CA GLY A 88 -1.79 28.03 -9.93
C GLY A 88 -3.15 27.49 -9.45
N ALA A 89 -3.43 26.21 -9.62
CA ALA A 89 -4.66 25.55 -9.14
C ALA A 89 -4.44 24.80 -7.81
N GLU A 90 -5.51 24.29 -7.22
CA GLU A 90 -5.43 23.32 -6.10
C GLU A 90 -5.14 21.90 -6.61
N TYR A 91 -4.63 21.04 -5.72
CA TYR A 91 -4.39 19.64 -6.06
C TYR A 91 -5.72 18.91 -6.28
N ARG A 92 -5.86 18.29 -7.46
CA ARG A 92 -6.88 17.28 -7.68
C ARG A 92 -6.35 15.94 -7.19
N LEU A 93 -7.01 15.37 -6.18
CA LEU A 93 -6.63 14.09 -5.60
C LEU A 93 -7.38 12.94 -6.28
N ILE A 94 -6.64 11.89 -6.61
CA ILE A 94 -7.14 10.63 -7.14
C ILE A 94 -6.84 9.58 -6.07
N ASP A 95 -7.89 9.05 -5.46
CA ASP A 95 -7.77 7.93 -4.55
C ASP A 95 -7.46 6.64 -5.33
N LEU A 96 -6.53 5.84 -4.81
CA LEU A 96 -6.16 4.56 -5.38
C LEU A 96 -6.51 3.43 -4.38
N PRO A 97 -7.80 3.19 -4.11
CA PRO A 97 -8.24 2.28 -3.05
C PRO A 97 -7.90 0.82 -3.33
N GLN A 98 -7.60 0.48 -4.58
CA GLN A 98 -7.19 -0.85 -4.99
C GLN A 98 -5.75 -1.19 -4.59
N PHE A 99 -4.96 -0.24 -4.09
CA PHE A 99 -3.58 -0.50 -3.71
C PHE A 99 -3.39 -0.39 -2.20
N GLN A 100 -2.79 -1.41 -1.62
CA GLN A 100 -2.31 -1.43 -0.25
C GLN A 100 -0.79 -1.53 -0.27
N LEU A 101 -0.10 -0.50 0.21
CA LEU A 101 1.36 -0.52 0.27
C LEU A 101 1.81 -1.03 1.64
N HIS A 102 2.58 -2.10 1.64
CA HIS A 102 3.14 -2.72 2.84
C HIS A 102 4.64 -2.47 2.88
N VAL A 103 5.09 -1.65 3.83
CA VAL A 103 6.49 -1.21 3.89
C VAL A 103 7.24 -2.02 4.96
N PRO A 104 8.23 -2.85 4.58
CA PRO A 104 9.10 -3.53 5.53
C PRO A 104 10.18 -2.59 6.08
N PRO A 105 10.85 -2.94 7.20
CA PRO A 105 11.96 -2.15 7.75
C PRO A 105 13.13 -1.93 6.78
N SER A 106 13.31 -2.83 5.81
CA SER A 106 14.33 -2.72 4.78
C SER A 106 14.01 -1.69 3.70
N GLY A 107 12.75 -1.25 3.61
CA GLY A 107 12.27 -0.50 2.45
C GLY A 107 12.13 -1.38 1.21
N GLY A 108 12.03 -0.75 0.04
CA GLY A 108 11.99 -1.42 -1.25
C GLY A 108 11.29 -0.63 -2.35
N HIS A 109 11.27 -1.21 -3.55
CA HIS A 109 10.64 -0.63 -4.72
C HIS A 109 9.11 -0.75 -4.64
N PHE A 110 8.39 0.31 -5.03
CA PHE A 110 6.94 0.43 -4.90
C PHE A 110 6.19 -0.76 -5.49
N SER A 111 6.58 -1.22 -6.68
CA SER A 111 5.94 -2.37 -7.36
C SER A 111 5.97 -3.67 -6.55
N ASP A 112 7.00 -3.84 -5.71
CA ASP A 112 7.20 -5.06 -4.91
C ASP A 112 6.48 -4.97 -3.56
N LEU A 113 6.24 -3.74 -3.11
CA LEU A 113 5.59 -3.43 -1.84
C LEU A 113 4.07 -3.24 -1.99
N VAL A 114 3.62 -2.93 -3.20
CA VAL A 114 2.21 -2.70 -3.49
C VAL A 114 1.48 -4.02 -3.68
N ILE A 115 0.39 -4.15 -2.95
CA ILE A 115 -0.47 -5.30 -3.02
C ILE A 115 -1.81 -4.79 -3.54
N ALA A 116 -2.19 -5.25 -4.72
CA ALA A 116 -3.56 -5.10 -5.19
C ALA A 116 -4.39 -6.22 -4.56
N PRO A 117 -5.33 -5.92 -3.63
CA PRO A 117 -6.27 -6.93 -3.19
C PRO A 117 -7.00 -7.46 -4.43
N PRO A 118 -7.19 -8.78 -4.53
CA PRO A 118 -8.01 -9.32 -5.59
C PRO A 118 -9.39 -8.65 -5.56
N PRO A 119 -9.99 -8.38 -6.73
CA PRO A 119 -11.39 -8.00 -6.79
C PRO A 119 -12.24 -8.96 -5.97
N ALA A 120 -13.20 -8.42 -5.22
CA ALA A 120 -14.19 -9.24 -4.51
C ALA A 120 -14.84 -10.21 -5.51
N LEU A 121 -15.08 -11.46 -5.07
CA LEU A 121 -15.67 -12.56 -5.85
C LEU A 121 -14.74 -13.33 -6.81
N ILE A 122 -13.44 -13.07 -6.81
CA ILE A 122 -12.48 -13.92 -7.53
C ILE A 122 -11.97 -15.04 -6.61
N ILE A 123 -11.76 -16.24 -7.15
CA ILE A 123 -10.99 -17.29 -6.46
C ILE A 123 -9.54 -17.14 -6.90
N ALA A 124 -8.69 -16.63 -6.00
CA ALA A 124 -7.27 -16.56 -6.23
C ALA A 124 -6.61 -17.93 -5.99
N ARG A 125 -5.45 -18.15 -6.59
CA ARG A 125 -4.70 -19.40 -6.47
C ARG A 125 -3.23 -19.10 -6.29
N GLY A 126 -2.54 -19.88 -5.48
CA GLY A 126 -1.10 -19.74 -5.28
C GLY A 126 -0.47 -20.98 -4.67
N MET A 127 0.80 -20.86 -4.32
CA MET A 127 1.61 -21.92 -3.71
C MET A 127 1.92 -21.52 -2.27
N GLY A 128 1.34 -22.21 -1.29
CA GLY A 128 1.43 -21.93 0.13
C GLY A 128 0.20 -21.18 0.66
N ALA A 129 0.06 -21.11 1.98
CA ALA A 129 -1.03 -20.42 2.66
C ALA A 129 -1.16 -18.96 2.20
N PRO A 130 -2.38 -18.41 2.11
CA PRO A 130 -2.56 -17.04 1.71
C PRO A 130 -1.88 -16.10 2.70
N PRO A 131 -1.32 -14.98 2.22
CA PRO A 131 -0.85 -13.92 3.11
C PRO A 131 -1.97 -13.41 4.03
N GLU A 132 -1.65 -12.97 5.25
CA GLU A 132 -2.66 -12.55 6.24
C GLU A 132 -3.56 -11.39 5.78
N TRP A 133 -3.17 -10.62 4.77
CA TRP A 133 -3.96 -9.54 4.19
C TRP A 133 -5.04 -10.03 3.20
N PHE A 134 -5.09 -11.32 2.89
CA PHE A 134 -6.03 -11.95 1.95
C PHE A 134 -7.43 -12.20 2.58
N VAL A 135 -8.00 -11.18 3.23
CA VAL A 135 -9.15 -11.36 4.15
C VAL A 135 -10.53 -11.34 3.48
N ASN A 136 -10.65 -10.90 2.23
CA ASN A 136 -11.93 -10.65 1.55
C ASN A 136 -12.11 -11.47 0.26
N THR A 137 -11.28 -12.50 0.04
CA THR A 137 -11.25 -13.27 -1.21
C THR A 137 -11.07 -14.75 -0.89
N PHE A 138 -11.64 -15.62 -1.71
CA PHE A 138 -11.34 -17.05 -1.65
C PHE A 138 -9.95 -17.31 -2.22
N TYR A 139 -9.11 -18.06 -1.51
CA TYR A 139 -7.77 -18.43 -1.96
C TYR A 139 -7.61 -19.94 -1.97
N VAL A 140 -7.05 -20.49 -3.04
CA VAL A 140 -6.72 -21.92 -3.16
C VAL A 140 -5.22 -22.09 -3.13
N ASP A 141 -4.72 -22.74 -2.08
CA ASP A 141 -3.35 -23.22 -1.99
C ASP A 141 -3.22 -24.52 -2.80
N MET A 142 -2.31 -24.55 -3.77
CA MET A 142 -2.02 -25.70 -4.62
C MET A 142 -0.69 -26.39 -4.30
N SER A 143 -0.03 -26.01 -3.21
CA SER A 143 1.31 -26.53 -2.84
C SER A 143 1.30 -27.96 -2.30
N GLY A 144 0.15 -28.42 -1.79
CA GLY A 144 -0.02 -29.75 -1.22
C GLY A 144 -0.52 -30.81 -2.23
N PRO A 145 -0.52 -32.10 -1.84
CA PRO A 145 -1.08 -33.19 -2.66
C PRO A 145 -2.61 -33.06 -2.84
N LYS A 146 -3.27 -32.20 -2.06
CA LYS A 146 -4.66 -31.78 -2.23
C LYS A 146 -4.72 -30.26 -2.10
N PRO A 147 -5.48 -29.56 -2.96
CA PRO A 147 -5.65 -28.12 -2.80
C PRO A 147 -6.39 -27.78 -1.51
N GLU A 148 -5.97 -26.74 -0.82
CA GLU A 148 -6.63 -26.21 0.38
C GLU A 148 -7.33 -24.89 0.06
N LEU A 149 -8.60 -24.76 0.47
CA LEU A 149 -9.39 -23.55 0.26
C LEU A 149 -9.45 -22.71 1.54
N TYR A 150 -9.04 -21.46 1.41
CA TYR A 150 -9.07 -20.44 2.45
C TYR A 150 -10.20 -19.46 2.13
N GLY A 151 -11.08 -19.23 3.10
CA GLY A 151 -12.21 -18.32 2.99
C GLY A 151 -11.92 -16.94 3.58
N PRO A 152 -12.73 -15.93 3.24
CA PRO A 152 -12.63 -14.60 3.86
C PRO A 152 -12.80 -14.69 5.38
N ALA A 153 -11.96 -13.96 6.12
CA ALA A 153 -11.86 -14.05 7.59
C ALA A 153 -13.11 -13.56 8.34
N ASN A 154 -14.00 -12.83 7.66
CA ASN A 154 -15.31 -12.49 8.18
C ASN A 154 -16.32 -13.50 7.60
N GLY A 155 -16.49 -14.63 8.29
CA GLY A 155 -17.52 -15.61 7.96
C GLY A 155 -18.90 -14.93 7.90
N GLY A 156 -19.49 -14.90 6.72
CA GLY A 156 -20.83 -14.38 6.48
C GLY A 156 -21.24 -14.66 5.05
N ILE A 157 -21.89 -15.80 4.84
CA ILE A 157 -22.90 -15.94 3.78
C ILE A 157 -24.18 -15.35 4.35
#